data_AF-A0AA90NJ40-F1
#
_entry.id   AF-A0AA90NJ40-F1
#
_cell.length_a   1.000
_cell.length_b   1.000
_cell.length_c   1.000
_cell.angle_alpha   90.00
_cell.angle_beta   90.00
_cell.angle_gamma   90.00
#
_symmetry.space_group_name_H-M   'P 1'
#
loop_
_entity.id
_entity.type
_entity.pdbx_description
1 polymer ?
#
loop_
_entity_poly.entity_id
_entity_poly.type
_entity_poly.pdbx_seq_one_letter_code
_entity_poly.pdbx_strand_id
1 'polypeptide(L)'
;MAGNGKRALNTMGIAIAIAAIIAIIVVIALIISMLNKPGPTPPGPPPETQAADCPDVQVLSIPGTWESSATDDPVNPRFNPRSLMLQVTGPLQNRYKPLRASVFTVPYVAQFHNPVAVPPDGQMTYQASRQQGTDRAIAQINKVKERCGRTGFVLMGFSQGATIAGNIAAQIGAGQGPIVAERLLGVGLISDSRRVQGEGRAVGPDPAGEGVEVTFSGFSAFGVDLEGKRKGGFGAVDDKVVTICGSNDPICNQPKGGLLGLATGLPQVISTVTQNSHAAYGTTANWSLDGKTATQWLTGWATGVIDRAPKTK
;
A
#
# COMPACT_ATOMS: atom_id res chain seq x y z
N MET A 1 -73.69 16.40 0.16
CA MET A 1 -72.50 15.71 -0.38
C MET A 1 -71.25 16.25 0.30
N ALA A 2 -70.80 15.64 1.41
CA ALA A 2 -69.53 15.97 2.06
C ALA A 2 -69.15 14.83 3.01
N GLY A 3 -68.31 13.90 2.57
CA GLY A 3 -67.94 12.73 3.38
C GLY A 3 -66.64 12.01 3.02
N ASN A 4 -66.02 12.29 1.86
CA ASN A 4 -64.86 11.52 1.39
C ASN A 4 -63.47 12.16 1.67
N GLY A 5 -63.39 13.41 2.13
CA GLY A 5 -62.10 14.11 2.29
C GLY A 5 -61.26 13.66 3.50
N LYS A 6 -61.90 13.28 4.62
CA LYS A 6 -61.18 12.93 5.87
C LYS A 6 -60.57 11.52 5.86
N ARG A 7 -61.15 10.58 5.11
CA ARG A 7 -60.62 9.20 5.01
C ARG A 7 -59.35 9.13 4.15
N ALA A 8 -59.29 9.89 3.06
CA ALA A 8 -58.13 9.91 2.15
C ALA A 8 -56.88 10.56 2.80
N LEU A 9 -57.07 11.58 3.65
CA LEU A 9 -55.96 12.24 4.35
C LEU A 9 -55.32 11.32 5.42
N ASN A 10 -56.13 10.52 6.11
CA ASN A 10 -55.64 9.52 7.08
C ASN A 10 -54.93 8.34 6.40
N THR A 11 -55.42 7.85 5.26
CA THR A 11 -54.76 6.74 4.55
C THR A 11 -53.43 7.17 3.92
N MET A 12 -53.33 8.41 3.44
CA MET A 12 -52.10 8.96 2.86
C MET A 12 -51.03 9.26 3.93
N GLY A 13 -51.43 9.76 5.11
CA GLY A 13 -50.53 9.93 6.26
C GLY A 13 -50.00 8.59 6.80
N ILE A 14 -50.85 7.56 6.85
CA ILE A 14 -50.46 6.20 7.24
C ILE A 14 -49.48 5.60 6.21
N ALA A 15 -49.73 5.79 4.91
CA ALA A 15 -48.83 5.29 3.86
C ALA A 15 -47.45 5.94 3.90
N ILE A 16 -47.36 7.25 4.16
CA ILE A 16 -46.09 7.97 4.32
C ILE A 16 -45.34 7.49 5.57
N ALA A 17 -46.04 7.29 6.69
CA ALA A 17 -45.45 6.78 7.92
C ALA A 17 -44.89 5.35 7.72
N ILE A 18 -45.62 4.48 7.02
CA ILE A 18 -45.17 3.12 6.69
C ILE A 18 -43.94 3.17 5.78
N ALA A 19 -43.93 4.01 4.75
CA ALA A 19 -42.79 4.15 3.85
C ALA A 19 -41.52 4.66 4.58
N ALA A 20 -41.67 5.62 5.50
CA ALA A 20 -40.57 6.11 6.32
C ALA A 20 -40.00 5.03 7.25
N ILE A 21 -40.87 4.22 7.88
CA ILE A 21 -40.45 3.10 8.73
C ILE A 21 -39.69 2.05 7.91
N ILE A 22 -40.17 1.71 6.72
CA ILE A 22 -39.49 0.77 5.82
C ILE A 22 -38.12 1.31 5.41
N ALA A 23 -38.00 2.58 5.05
CA ALA A 23 -36.73 3.20 4.70
C ALA A 23 -35.72 3.15 5.87
N ILE A 24 -36.18 3.43 7.10
CA ILE A 24 -35.36 3.34 8.31
C ILE A 24 -34.90 1.90 8.55
N ILE A 25 -35.79 0.91 8.41
CA ILE A 25 -35.45 -0.51 8.55
C ILE A 25 -34.41 -0.93 7.51
N VAL A 26 -34.54 -0.48 6.26
CA VAL A 26 -33.56 -0.77 5.19
C VAL A 26 -32.21 -0.14 5.51
N VAL A 27 -32.17 1.12 5.96
CA VAL A 27 -30.92 1.79 6.35
C VAL A 27 -30.27 1.08 7.55
N ILE A 28 -31.04 0.71 8.56
CA ILE A 28 -30.55 -0.06 9.72
C ILE A 28 -30.03 -1.43 9.26
N ALA A 29 -30.75 -2.14 8.38
CA ALA A 29 -30.31 -3.42 7.84
C ALA A 29 -29.01 -3.30 7.02
N LEU A 30 -28.86 -2.22 6.24
CA LEU A 30 -27.63 -1.94 5.49
C LEU A 30 -26.46 -1.59 6.43
N ILE A 31 -26.71 -0.82 7.48
CA ILE A 31 -25.71 -0.50 8.51
C ILE A 31 -25.29 -1.78 9.26
N ILE A 32 -26.25 -2.60 9.69
CA ILE A 32 -25.99 -3.90 10.33
C ILE A 32 -25.22 -4.82 9.37
N SER A 33 -25.59 -4.87 8.09
CA SER A 33 -24.88 -5.65 7.07
C SER A 33 -23.45 -5.15 6.83
N MET A 34 -23.22 -3.84 6.88
CA MET A 34 -21.89 -3.23 6.80
C MET A 34 -21.05 -3.51 8.05
N LEU A 35 -21.66 -3.49 9.24
CA LEU A 35 -21.00 -3.76 10.53
C LEU A 35 -20.74 -5.25 10.78
N ASN A 36 -21.59 -6.13 10.26
CA ASN A 36 -21.51 -7.59 10.42
C ASN A 36 -20.79 -8.29 9.26
N LYS A 37 -20.07 -7.58 8.39
CA LYS A 37 -19.12 -8.27 7.49
C LYS A 37 -18.13 -9.02 8.40
N PRO A 38 -18.06 -10.36 8.34
CA PRO A 38 -17.04 -11.08 9.08
C PRO A 38 -15.69 -10.46 8.70
N GLY A 39 -14.91 -10.05 9.70
CA GLY A 39 -13.53 -9.66 9.44
C GLY A 39 -12.83 -10.79 8.66
N PRO A 40 -11.80 -10.48 7.85
CA PRO A 40 -11.07 -11.50 7.13
C PRO A 40 -10.67 -12.60 8.12
N THR A 41 -11.14 -13.82 7.88
CA THR A 41 -10.76 -14.96 8.70
C THR A 41 -9.24 -15.12 8.58
N PRO A 42 -8.51 -15.24 9.71
CA PRO A 42 -7.07 -15.43 9.65
C PRO A 42 -6.74 -16.58 8.69
N PRO A 43 -5.75 -16.40 7.79
CA PRO A 43 -5.39 -17.43 6.83
C PRO A 43 -4.98 -18.72 7.56
N GLY A 44 -5.46 -19.86 7.08
CA GLY A 44 -5.11 -21.18 7.62
C GLY A 44 -3.68 -21.61 7.27
N PRO A 45 -3.19 -22.71 7.87
CA PRO A 45 -1.88 -23.25 7.54
C PRO A 45 -1.79 -23.65 6.07
N PRO A 46 -0.62 -23.51 5.43
CA PRO A 46 -0.42 -23.89 4.04
C PRO A 46 -0.56 -25.42 3.84
N PRO A 47 -0.98 -25.88 2.65
CA PRO A 47 -1.06 -27.30 2.32
C PRO A 47 0.33 -27.98 2.27
N GLU A 48 0.34 -29.31 2.43
CA GLU A 48 1.58 -30.11 2.48
C GLU A 48 2.36 -30.08 1.16
N THR A 49 1.68 -30.07 0.00
CA THR A 49 2.29 -30.05 -1.34
C THR A 49 1.71 -28.93 -2.22
N GLN A 50 2.43 -28.55 -3.28
CA GLN A 50 1.93 -27.62 -4.31
C GLN A 50 2.31 -28.10 -5.72
N ALA A 51 1.63 -27.59 -6.74
CA ALA A 51 1.89 -27.94 -8.13
C ALA A 51 3.31 -27.55 -8.58
N ALA A 52 3.88 -28.36 -9.49
CA ALA A 52 5.28 -28.22 -9.91
C ALA A 52 5.56 -26.93 -10.72
N ASP A 53 4.52 -26.30 -11.27
CA ASP A 53 4.58 -25.05 -12.03
C ASP A 53 4.46 -23.79 -11.14
N CYS A 54 4.19 -23.95 -9.84
CA CYS A 54 4.17 -22.85 -8.90
C CYS A 54 5.58 -22.29 -8.63
N PRO A 55 5.72 -20.96 -8.49
CA PRO A 55 6.98 -20.35 -8.10
C PRO A 55 7.29 -20.62 -6.63
N ASP A 56 8.58 -20.76 -6.28
CA ASP A 56 8.99 -20.79 -4.87
C ASP A 56 8.65 -19.46 -4.18
N VAL A 57 8.94 -18.34 -4.86
CA VAL A 57 8.74 -16.98 -4.37
C VAL A 57 7.92 -16.15 -5.37
N GLN A 58 6.92 -15.44 -4.87
CA GLN A 58 6.27 -14.36 -5.59
C GLN A 58 6.81 -13.02 -5.06
N VAL A 59 7.52 -12.28 -5.90
CA VAL A 59 7.96 -10.92 -5.62
C VAL A 59 6.89 -9.96 -6.11
N LEU A 60 6.31 -9.17 -5.21
CA LEU A 60 5.42 -8.05 -5.53
C LEU A 60 6.19 -6.75 -5.39
N SER A 61 6.35 -6.05 -6.50
CA SER A 61 6.91 -4.71 -6.57
C SER A 61 5.78 -3.69 -6.73
N ILE A 62 5.72 -2.68 -5.86
CA ILE A 62 4.67 -1.66 -5.86
C ILE A 62 5.32 -0.30 -6.20
N PRO A 63 5.16 0.21 -7.44
CA PRO A 63 5.77 1.46 -7.85
C PRO A 63 5.22 2.68 -7.10
N GLY A 64 6.00 3.78 -7.11
CA GLY A 64 5.58 5.05 -6.55
C GLY A 64 4.54 5.79 -7.41
N THR A 65 4.14 6.97 -6.94
CA THR A 65 3.27 7.87 -7.69
C THR A 65 3.89 8.19 -9.07
N TRP A 66 3.09 8.13 -10.13
CA TRP A 66 3.45 8.34 -11.54
C TRP A 66 4.43 7.32 -12.13
N GLU A 67 4.62 6.20 -11.46
CA GLU A 67 5.52 5.13 -11.91
C GLU A 67 4.78 3.87 -12.41
N SER A 68 3.46 3.90 -12.45
CA SER A 68 2.60 2.79 -12.86
C SER A 68 1.32 3.30 -13.53
N SER A 69 0.66 2.41 -14.27
CA SER A 69 -0.71 2.61 -14.77
C SER A 69 -1.56 1.38 -14.46
N ALA A 70 -2.86 1.60 -14.30
CA ALA A 70 -3.86 0.55 -14.09
C ALA A 70 -3.99 -0.43 -15.28
N THR A 71 -3.42 -0.11 -16.44
CA THR A 71 -3.42 -0.96 -17.63
C THR A 71 -2.02 -1.41 -18.04
N ASP A 72 -1.00 -1.17 -17.21
CA ASP A 72 0.37 -1.61 -17.53
C ASP A 72 0.50 -3.13 -17.45
N ASP A 73 1.48 -3.69 -18.17
CA ASP A 73 1.83 -5.10 -18.08
C ASP A 73 2.56 -5.36 -16.74
N PRO A 74 2.02 -6.20 -15.84
CA PRO A 74 2.64 -6.43 -14.54
C PRO A 74 3.96 -7.20 -14.60
N VAL A 75 4.22 -7.93 -15.68
CA VAL A 75 5.47 -8.68 -15.88
C VAL A 75 6.47 -7.85 -16.69
N ASN A 76 6.01 -7.09 -17.67
CA ASN A 76 6.86 -6.23 -18.50
C ASN A 76 6.36 -4.76 -18.49
N PRO A 77 6.40 -4.07 -17.35
CA PRO A 77 5.87 -2.72 -17.22
C PRO A 77 6.58 -1.74 -18.14
N ARG A 78 5.82 -0.93 -18.88
CA ARG A 78 6.31 0.04 -19.87
C ARG A 78 5.76 1.44 -19.70
N PHE A 79 4.81 1.64 -18.78
CA PHE A 79 4.17 2.94 -18.59
C PHE A 79 5.18 4.06 -18.30
N ASN A 80 6.13 3.80 -17.39
CA ASN A 80 7.21 4.73 -17.08
C ASN A 80 8.55 3.99 -17.01
N PRO A 81 9.41 4.08 -18.05
CA PRO A 81 10.71 3.40 -18.06
C PRO A 81 11.70 3.96 -17.03
N ARG A 82 11.38 5.10 -16.39
CA ARG A 82 12.18 5.68 -15.30
C ARG A 82 11.67 5.32 -13.91
N SER A 83 10.63 4.49 -13.80
CA SER A 83 10.14 3.99 -12.51
C SER A 83 11.29 3.42 -11.69
N LEU A 84 11.46 3.90 -10.46
CA LEU A 84 12.55 3.52 -9.57
C LEU A 84 12.58 2.01 -9.35
N MET A 85 11.40 1.42 -9.18
CA MET A 85 11.27 -0.01 -8.90
C MET A 85 11.69 -0.90 -10.07
N LEU A 86 11.77 -0.39 -11.31
CA LEU A 86 12.32 -1.14 -12.45
C LEU A 86 13.81 -1.42 -12.32
N GLN A 87 14.54 -0.55 -11.60
CA GLN A 87 15.95 -0.80 -11.27
C GLN A 87 16.13 -1.96 -10.28
N VAL A 88 15.04 -2.43 -9.65
CA VAL A 88 15.03 -3.59 -8.76
C VAL A 88 14.43 -4.80 -9.46
N THR A 89 13.27 -4.66 -10.11
CA THR A 89 12.58 -5.79 -10.75
C THR A 89 13.32 -6.30 -11.98
N GLY A 90 13.92 -5.43 -12.80
CA GLY A 90 14.67 -5.82 -14.00
C GLY A 90 15.84 -6.78 -13.68
N PRO A 91 16.77 -6.42 -12.76
CA PRO A 91 17.83 -7.32 -12.34
C PRO A 91 17.33 -8.64 -11.74
N LEU A 92 16.25 -8.63 -10.95
CA LEU A 92 15.66 -9.85 -10.38
C LEU A 92 15.08 -10.76 -11.46
N GLN A 93 14.38 -10.20 -12.45
CA GLN A 93 13.83 -10.94 -13.60
C GLN A 93 14.94 -11.56 -14.46
N ASN A 94 16.04 -10.84 -14.68
CA ASN A 94 17.20 -11.36 -15.42
C ASN A 94 17.91 -12.49 -14.66
N ARG A 95 17.91 -12.44 -13.33
CA ARG A 95 18.60 -13.41 -12.48
C ARG A 95 17.82 -14.72 -12.31
N TYR A 96 16.51 -14.65 -12.12
CA TYR A 96 15.71 -15.80 -11.70
C TYR A 96 14.83 -16.35 -12.82
N LYS A 97 14.81 -17.68 -12.93
CA LYS A 97 13.75 -18.36 -13.68
C LYS A 97 12.40 -18.14 -12.98
N PRO A 98 11.28 -18.04 -13.72
CA PRO A 98 9.96 -17.79 -13.13
C PRO A 98 9.56 -18.80 -12.04
N LEU A 99 10.02 -20.05 -12.13
CA LEU A 99 9.77 -21.09 -11.13
C LEU A 99 10.51 -20.86 -9.80
N ARG A 100 11.62 -20.11 -9.78
CA ARG A 100 12.31 -19.75 -8.53
C ARG A 100 11.73 -18.46 -7.97
N ALA A 101 11.63 -17.43 -8.79
CA ALA A 101 11.01 -16.17 -8.41
C ALA A 101 10.17 -15.63 -9.57
N SER A 102 8.87 -15.49 -9.32
CA SER A 102 7.96 -14.77 -10.20
C SER A 102 7.93 -13.31 -9.76
N VAL A 103 8.36 -12.39 -10.62
CA VAL A 103 8.36 -10.95 -10.33
C VAL A 103 7.12 -10.32 -10.94
N PHE A 104 6.33 -9.63 -10.11
CA PHE A 104 5.09 -8.97 -10.50
C PHE A 104 5.11 -7.52 -10.01
N THR A 105 5.05 -6.57 -10.94
CA THR A 105 4.91 -5.15 -10.65
C THR A 105 3.43 -4.80 -10.62
N VAL A 106 2.93 -4.27 -9.52
CA VAL A 106 1.49 -4.02 -9.34
C VAL A 106 1.03 -2.92 -10.31
N PRO A 107 0.16 -3.22 -11.28
CA PRO A 107 -0.33 -2.21 -12.22
C PRO A 107 -1.50 -1.51 -11.54
N TYR A 108 -1.33 -0.27 -11.12
CA TYR A 108 -2.39 0.55 -10.51
C TYR A 108 -2.24 2.00 -10.98
N VAL A 109 -3.26 2.82 -10.73
CA VAL A 109 -3.29 4.21 -11.22
C VAL A 109 -2.10 5.05 -10.78
N ALA A 110 -1.57 4.81 -9.58
CA ALA A 110 -0.40 5.51 -9.03
C ALA A 110 -0.48 7.05 -9.17
N GLN A 111 -1.61 7.64 -8.82
CA GLN A 111 -1.86 9.07 -9.00
C GLN A 111 -1.92 9.81 -7.66
N PHE A 112 -1.73 11.12 -7.75
CA PHE A 112 -1.89 12.06 -6.65
C PHE A 112 -2.46 13.36 -7.22
N HIS A 113 -3.76 13.57 -7.01
CA HIS A 113 -4.44 14.81 -7.38
C HIS A 113 -3.90 16.02 -6.64
N ASN A 114 -3.54 17.08 -7.36
CA ASN A 114 -3.24 18.39 -6.81
C ASN A 114 -4.54 19.22 -6.67
N PRO A 115 -5.04 19.46 -5.45
CA PRO A 115 -6.32 20.12 -5.22
C PRO A 115 -6.35 21.62 -5.58
N VAL A 116 -5.19 22.24 -5.81
CA VAL A 116 -5.09 23.64 -6.23
C VAL A 116 -4.73 23.80 -7.72
N ALA A 117 -4.71 22.71 -8.48
CA ALA A 117 -4.46 22.77 -9.93
C ALA A 117 -5.61 23.45 -10.67
N VAL A 118 -5.28 24.45 -11.50
CA VAL A 118 -6.22 25.13 -12.39
C VAL A 118 -5.66 25.13 -13.82
N PRO A 119 -6.29 24.43 -14.79
CA PRO A 119 -7.47 23.56 -14.63
C PRO A 119 -7.19 22.32 -13.76
N PRO A 120 -8.23 21.60 -13.28
CA PRO A 120 -8.05 20.34 -12.57
C PRO A 120 -7.15 19.39 -13.37
N ASP A 121 -6.18 18.77 -12.69
CA ASP A 121 -5.16 17.95 -13.33
C ASP A 121 -5.66 16.59 -13.86
N GLY A 122 -6.94 16.27 -13.64
CA GLY A 122 -7.60 15.04 -14.10
C GLY A 122 -7.13 13.77 -13.39
N GLN A 123 -6.37 13.90 -12.29
CA GLN A 123 -5.83 12.76 -11.56
C GLN A 123 -6.78 12.21 -10.50
N MET A 124 -6.63 10.92 -10.20
CA MET A 124 -7.24 10.28 -9.04
C MET A 124 -6.65 10.83 -7.74
N THR A 125 -7.48 10.94 -6.70
CA THR A 125 -7.02 11.33 -5.36
C THR A 125 -6.02 10.32 -4.80
N TYR A 126 -5.12 10.78 -3.93
CA TYR A 126 -4.14 9.90 -3.28
C TYR A 126 -4.81 8.70 -2.57
N GLN A 127 -5.97 8.93 -1.95
CA GLN A 127 -6.70 7.91 -1.17
C GLN A 127 -7.22 6.80 -2.10
N ALA A 128 -7.88 7.20 -3.18
CA ALA A 128 -8.43 6.26 -4.15
C ALA A 128 -7.31 5.51 -4.89
N SER A 129 -6.21 6.20 -5.21
CA SER A 129 -5.04 5.58 -5.82
C SER A 129 -4.38 4.55 -4.90
N ARG A 130 -4.13 4.91 -3.64
CA ARG A 130 -3.58 4.02 -2.62
C ARG A 130 -4.47 2.81 -2.37
N GLN A 131 -5.78 3.01 -2.27
CA GLN A 131 -6.75 1.92 -2.10
C GLN A 131 -6.71 0.97 -3.29
N GLN A 132 -6.76 1.48 -4.54
CA GLN A 132 -6.69 0.62 -5.71
C GLN A 132 -5.38 -0.18 -5.78
N GLY A 133 -4.24 0.45 -5.46
CA GLY A 133 -2.95 -0.24 -5.40
C GLY A 133 -2.92 -1.35 -4.35
N THR A 134 -3.50 -1.09 -3.18
CA THR A 134 -3.66 -2.09 -2.10
C THR A 134 -4.53 -3.25 -2.56
N ASP A 135 -5.69 -2.97 -3.14
CA ASP A 135 -6.64 -3.99 -3.61
C ASP A 135 -6.00 -4.88 -4.68
N ARG A 136 -5.25 -4.29 -5.62
CA ARG A 136 -4.59 -5.05 -6.70
C ARG A 136 -3.42 -5.89 -6.18
N ALA A 137 -2.64 -5.37 -5.23
CA ALA A 137 -1.59 -6.14 -4.58
C ALA A 137 -2.18 -7.34 -3.82
N ILE A 138 -3.22 -7.12 -3.01
CA ILE A 138 -3.91 -8.19 -2.27
C ILE A 138 -4.57 -9.19 -3.23
N ALA A 139 -5.19 -8.73 -4.32
CA ALA A 139 -5.79 -9.61 -5.33
C ALA A 139 -4.74 -10.53 -5.97
N GLN A 140 -3.54 -10.02 -6.28
CA GLN A 140 -2.46 -10.86 -6.80
C GLN A 140 -1.94 -11.85 -5.73
N ILE A 141 -1.81 -11.43 -4.47
CA ILE A 141 -1.45 -12.34 -3.37
C ILE A 141 -2.49 -13.46 -3.25
N ASN A 142 -3.78 -13.13 -3.26
CA ASN A 142 -4.86 -14.12 -3.17
C ASN A 142 -4.85 -15.08 -4.37
N LYS A 143 -4.72 -14.55 -5.60
CA LYS A 143 -4.61 -15.38 -6.81
C LYS A 143 -3.47 -16.40 -6.71
N VAL A 144 -2.29 -15.95 -6.24
CA VAL A 144 -1.13 -16.83 -6.09
C VAL A 144 -1.32 -17.81 -4.93
N LYS A 145 -1.83 -17.36 -3.77
CA LYS A 145 -1.95 -18.22 -2.59
C LYS A 145 -2.97 -19.34 -2.80
N GLU A 146 -4.04 -19.09 -3.55
CA GLU A 146 -5.11 -20.05 -3.86
C GLU A 146 -4.60 -21.17 -4.77
N ARG A 147 -3.79 -20.83 -5.78
CA ARG A 147 -3.19 -21.81 -6.69
C ARG A 147 -1.93 -22.47 -6.12
N CYS A 148 -1.11 -21.70 -5.43
CA CYS A 148 0.23 -22.05 -4.96
C CYS A 148 0.33 -21.85 -3.45
N GLY A 149 -0.22 -22.83 -2.72
CA GLY A 149 -0.40 -22.76 -1.28
C GLY A 149 0.90 -22.65 -0.46
N ARG A 150 2.07 -22.95 -1.03
CA ARG A 150 3.37 -22.88 -0.33
C ARG A 150 4.28 -21.75 -0.81
N THR A 151 3.94 -21.05 -1.89
CA THR A 151 4.71 -19.90 -2.39
C THR A 151 4.87 -18.86 -1.28
N GLY A 152 6.12 -18.43 -1.04
CA GLY A 152 6.45 -17.31 -0.17
C GLY A 152 6.39 -15.98 -0.91
N PHE A 153 6.23 -14.88 -0.18
CA PHE A 153 6.03 -13.55 -0.74
C PHE A 153 7.11 -12.59 -0.28
N VAL A 154 7.66 -11.84 -1.22
CA VAL A 154 8.51 -10.67 -0.95
C VAL A 154 7.77 -9.44 -1.44
N LEU A 155 7.54 -8.47 -0.55
CA LEU A 155 6.88 -7.21 -0.91
C LEU A 155 7.92 -6.10 -0.95
N MET A 156 7.95 -5.32 -2.01
CA MET A 156 8.82 -4.16 -2.10
C MET A 156 8.05 -2.97 -2.65
N GLY A 157 8.33 -1.78 -2.16
CA GLY A 157 7.66 -0.58 -2.66
C GLY A 157 8.47 0.68 -2.48
N PHE A 158 8.11 1.69 -3.26
CA PHE A 158 8.67 3.03 -3.21
C PHE A 158 7.57 4.08 -3.02
N SER A 159 7.79 5.07 -2.14
CA SER A 159 6.86 6.20 -1.94
C SER A 159 5.44 5.71 -1.61
N GLN A 160 4.42 6.10 -2.38
CA GLN A 160 3.06 5.55 -2.28
C GLN A 160 3.03 4.01 -2.26
N GLY A 161 3.86 3.35 -3.08
CA GLY A 161 3.99 1.89 -3.10
C GLY A 161 4.65 1.32 -1.84
N ALA A 162 5.56 2.04 -1.20
CA ALA A 162 6.13 1.65 0.10
C ALA A 162 5.07 1.71 1.19
N THR A 163 4.23 2.74 1.18
CA THR A 163 3.09 2.86 2.12
C THR A 163 2.12 1.70 1.96
N ILE A 164 1.77 1.34 0.71
CA ILE A 164 0.93 0.17 0.40
C ILE A 164 1.58 -1.12 0.90
N ALA A 165 2.85 -1.39 0.53
CA ALA A 165 3.55 -2.60 0.93
C ALA A 165 3.66 -2.73 2.45
N GLY A 166 3.99 -1.64 3.15
CA GLY A 166 4.08 -1.59 4.60
C GLY A 166 2.71 -1.77 5.28
N ASN A 167 1.63 -1.24 4.71
CA ASN A 167 0.27 -1.46 5.24
C ASN A 167 -0.12 -2.94 5.13
N ILE A 168 0.16 -3.59 4.00
CA ILE A 168 -0.07 -5.04 3.82
C ILE A 168 0.79 -5.84 4.81
N ALA A 169 2.05 -5.46 5.00
CA ALA A 169 2.94 -6.10 5.98
C ALA A 169 2.40 -6.00 7.40
N ALA A 170 1.93 -4.83 7.83
CA ALA A 170 1.31 -4.64 9.14
C ALA A 170 0.04 -5.49 9.32
N GLN A 171 -0.80 -5.60 8.28
CA GLN A 171 -1.97 -6.49 8.33
C GLN A 171 -1.55 -7.96 8.52
N ILE A 172 -0.54 -8.43 7.77
CA ILE A 172 0.00 -9.78 7.90
C ILE A 172 0.57 -10.00 9.31
N GLY A 173 1.36 -9.06 9.82
CA GLY A 173 1.96 -9.10 11.16
C GLY A 173 0.93 -9.08 12.30
N ALA A 174 -0.25 -8.52 12.05
CA ALA A 174 -1.38 -8.53 12.96
C ALA A 174 -2.29 -9.77 12.80
N GLY A 175 -1.96 -10.71 11.90
CA GLY A 175 -2.79 -11.89 11.61
C GLY A 175 -4.08 -11.60 10.84
N GLN A 176 -4.20 -10.40 10.25
CA GLN A 176 -5.37 -9.91 9.51
C GLN A 176 -5.10 -9.82 8.00
N GLY A 177 -3.89 -10.15 7.56
CA GLY A 177 -3.45 -10.04 6.18
C GLY A 177 -3.89 -11.21 5.29
N PRO A 178 -3.62 -11.12 3.97
CA PRO A 178 -4.04 -12.13 3.01
C PRO A 178 -3.32 -13.48 3.16
N ILE A 179 -2.22 -13.55 3.90
CA ILE A 179 -1.39 -14.73 4.13
C ILE A 179 -0.90 -14.78 5.59
N VAL A 180 -0.53 -15.97 6.06
CA VAL A 180 0.11 -16.14 7.37
C VAL A 180 1.52 -15.53 7.37
N ALA A 181 1.99 -15.08 8.55
CA ALA A 181 3.26 -14.37 8.71
C ALA A 181 4.48 -15.14 8.19
N GLU A 182 4.45 -16.47 8.25
CA GLU A 182 5.51 -17.37 7.80
C GLU A 182 5.69 -17.31 6.27
N ARG A 183 4.62 -17.04 5.53
CA ARG A 183 4.66 -16.91 4.06
C ARG A 183 5.19 -15.56 3.61
N LEU A 184 5.24 -14.55 4.49
CA LEU A 184 5.94 -13.30 4.19
C LEU A 184 7.43 -13.52 4.45
N LEU A 185 8.25 -13.45 3.41
CA LEU A 185 9.69 -13.74 3.48
C LEU A 185 10.53 -12.48 3.74
N GLY A 186 10.02 -11.32 3.33
CA GLY A 186 10.70 -10.04 3.50
C GLY A 186 9.88 -8.89 2.94
N VAL A 187 10.07 -7.71 3.52
CA VAL A 187 9.46 -6.46 3.04
C VAL A 187 10.53 -5.38 2.91
N GLY A 188 10.64 -4.76 1.74
CA GLY A 188 11.59 -3.68 1.48
C GLY A 188 10.89 -2.37 1.14
N LEU A 189 11.05 -1.36 1.99
CA LEU A 189 10.35 -0.08 1.88
C LEU A 189 11.35 1.04 1.57
N ILE A 190 11.19 1.73 0.45
CA ILE A 190 11.95 2.95 0.13
C ILE A 190 11.00 4.14 0.26
N SER A 191 11.35 5.12 1.10
CA SER A 191 10.54 6.33 1.28
C SER A 191 9.10 6.05 1.70
N ASP A 192 8.92 5.28 2.78
CA ASP A 192 7.59 5.02 3.35
C ASP A 192 7.03 6.30 4.01
N SER A 193 5.88 6.79 3.54
CA SER A 193 5.20 7.96 4.12
C SER A 193 4.73 7.73 5.55
N ARG A 194 4.66 6.46 5.99
CA ARG A 194 4.28 6.05 7.34
C ARG A 194 5.45 5.47 8.14
N ARG A 195 6.70 5.75 7.74
CA ARG A 195 7.91 5.34 8.47
C ARG A 195 7.84 5.82 9.92
N VAL A 196 8.11 4.92 10.86
CA VAL A 196 8.30 5.22 12.28
C VAL A 196 9.70 4.76 12.68
N GLN A 197 10.48 5.62 13.35
CA GLN A 197 11.81 5.25 13.84
C GLN A 197 11.71 4.08 14.83
N GLY A 198 12.44 3.01 14.55
CA GLY A 198 12.42 1.77 15.35
C GLY A 198 11.37 0.73 14.93
N GLU A 199 10.48 1.03 13.97
CA GLU A 199 9.62 0.02 13.34
C GLU A 199 10.28 -0.51 12.05
N GLY A 200 10.49 -1.83 12.00
CA GLY A 200 11.32 -2.47 11.00
C GLY A 200 12.81 -2.09 11.13
N ARG A 201 13.65 -2.79 10.37
CA ARG A 201 15.10 -2.55 10.41
C ARG A 201 15.51 -1.46 9.43
N ALA A 202 15.89 -0.30 9.96
CA ALA A 202 16.50 0.75 9.15
C ALA A 202 17.83 0.26 8.52
N VAL A 203 18.05 0.63 7.26
CA VAL A 203 19.25 0.26 6.50
C VAL A 203 19.97 1.49 5.98
N GLY A 204 21.27 1.54 6.23
CA GLY A 204 22.08 2.74 5.98
C GLY A 204 21.74 3.85 6.98
N PRO A 205 21.86 5.13 6.57
CA PRO A 205 21.43 6.26 7.40
C PRO A 205 19.97 6.13 7.83
N ASP A 206 19.71 6.31 9.13
CA ASP A 206 18.36 6.34 9.72
C ASP A 206 18.09 7.73 10.31
N PRO A 207 17.48 8.64 9.54
CA PRO A 207 17.29 10.02 10.01
C PRO A 207 16.28 10.11 11.15
N ALA A 208 16.42 11.06 12.08
CA ALA A 208 15.61 11.08 13.31
C ALA A 208 14.12 11.46 13.14
N GLY A 209 13.72 11.98 11.98
CA GLY A 209 12.33 12.33 11.69
C GLY A 209 11.47 11.11 11.35
N GLU A 210 10.18 11.36 11.13
CA GLU A 210 9.17 10.34 10.85
C GLU A 210 8.53 10.55 9.47
N GLY A 211 7.78 9.57 8.97
CA GLY A 211 7.03 9.74 7.72
C GLY A 211 6.02 10.89 7.78
N VAL A 212 5.75 11.50 6.63
CA VAL A 212 4.83 12.64 6.49
C VAL A 212 3.43 12.33 7.03
N GLU A 213 2.93 11.10 6.84
CA GLU A 213 1.63 10.69 7.38
C GLU A 213 1.65 10.53 8.90
N VAL A 214 2.81 10.20 9.50
CA VAL A 214 2.99 10.12 10.95
C VAL A 214 3.05 11.51 11.57
N THR A 215 3.86 12.39 11.00
CA THR A 215 4.08 13.74 11.54
C THR A 215 2.85 14.63 11.46
N PHE A 216 2.04 14.49 10.41
CA PHE A 216 0.84 15.28 10.18
C PHE A 216 -0.44 14.44 10.33
N SER A 217 -0.40 13.41 11.18
CA SER A 217 -1.52 12.49 11.39
C SER A 217 -2.83 13.20 11.72
N GLY A 218 -3.94 12.73 11.17
CA GLY A 218 -5.28 13.28 11.41
C GLY A 218 -5.69 14.41 10.45
N PHE A 219 -4.81 14.83 9.54
CA PHE A 219 -5.21 15.65 8.41
C PHE A 219 -6.05 14.83 7.41
N SER A 220 -7.27 15.29 7.15
CA SER A 220 -8.16 14.68 6.16
C SER A 220 -8.87 15.78 5.37
N ALA A 221 -8.45 16.01 4.13
CA ALA A 221 -9.06 16.98 3.22
C ALA A 221 -8.68 16.69 1.76
N PHE A 222 -9.54 17.08 0.81
CA PHE A 222 -9.27 17.03 -0.63
C PHE A 222 -8.82 15.65 -1.16
N GLY A 223 -9.30 14.57 -0.55
CA GLY A 223 -8.89 13.21 -0.93
C GLY A 223 -7.45 12.85 -0.53
N VAL A 224 -6.88 13.57 0.45
CA VAL A 224 -5.66 13.28 1.21
C VAL A 224 -6.04 12.95 2.66
N ASP A 225 -5.74 11.73 3.13
CA ASP A 225 -5.92 11.27 4.51
C ASP A 225 -4.59 10.76 5.06
N LEU A 226 -4.06 11.48 6.05
CA LEU A 226 -2.79 11.19 6.69
C LEU A 226 -3.06 10.31 7.90
N GLU A 227 -3.00 8.99 7.67
CA GLU A 227 -3.50 7.97 8.59
C GLU A 227 -2.63 7.77 9.85
N GLY A 228 -1.55 8.53 10.03
CA GLY A 228 -0.65 8.38 11.16
C GLY A 228 0.22 7.13 11.09
N LYS A 229 0.74 6.69 12.24
CA LYS A 229 1.49 5.43 12.37
C LYS A 229 0.61 4.20 12.15
N ARG A 230 1.20 3.08 11.73
CA ARG A 230 0.48 1.80 11.65
C ARG A 230 0.16 1.31 13.06
N LYS A 231 -1.09 0.94 13.31
CA LYS A 231 -1.50 0.44 14.63
C LYS A 231 -0.82 -0.92 14.90
N GLY A 232 0.03 -0.97 15.92
CA GLY A 232 0.80 -2.18 16.27
C GLY A 232 2.08 -2.38 15.44
N GLY A 233 2.49 -1.37 14.66
CA GLY A 233 3.66 -1.46 13.79
C GLY A 233 3.56 -2.59 12.77
N PHE A 234 4.64 -3.32 12.58
CA PHE A 234 4.69 -4.50 11.71
C PHE A 234 4.42 -5.82 12.45
N GLY A 235 4.14 -5.79 13.76
CA GLY A 235 3.74 -6.97 14.54
C GLY A 235 4.70 -8.16 14.40
N ALA A 236 4.15 -9.35 14.14
CA ALA A 236 4.90 -10.60 14.03
C ALA A 236 5.86 -10.69 12.82
N VAL A 237 5.90 -9.68 11.95
CA VAL A 237 6.80 -9.65 10.78
C VAL A 237 7.77 -8.47 10.80
N ASP A 238 7.89 -7.76 11.93
CA ASP A 238 8.78 -6.60 12.07
C ASP A 238 10.24 -6.92 11.71
N ASP A 239 10.72 -8.10 12.12
CA ASP A 239 12.06 -8.62 11.82
C ASP A 239 12.30 -8.89 10.31
N LYS A 240 11.21 -8.95 9.53
CA LYS A 240 11.24 -9.16 8.08
C LYS A 240 11.17 -7.86 7.29
N VAL A 241 10.93 -6.72 7.94
CA VAL A 241 10.83 -5.41 7.28
C VAL A 241 12.17 -4.70 7.31
N VAL A 242 12.58 -4.19 6.14
CA VAL A 242 13.70 -3.25 6.00
C VAL A 242 13.19 -1.93 5.44
N THR A 243 13.68 -0.82 6.00
CA THR A 243 13.27 0.54 5.60
C THR A 243 14.47 1.39 5.21
N ILE A 244 14.37 2.03 4.05
CA ILE A 244 15.36 2.95 3.48
C ILE A 244 14.73 4.34 3.43
N CYS A 245 15.39 5.31 4.06
CA CYS A 245 14.99 6.71 4.02
C CYS A 245 16.22 7.61 3.86
N GLY A 246 16.22 8.46 2.84
CA GLY A 246 17.24 9.47 2.64
C GLY A 246 17.10 10.61 3.66
N SER A 247 18.22 11.16 4.11
CA SER A 247 18.22 12.21 5.15
C SER A 247 17.51 13.49 4.72
N ASN A 248 17.41 13.74 3.42
CA ASN A 248 16.74 14.92 2.86
C ASN A 248 15.41 14.57 2.17
N ASP A 249 14.88 13.37 2.39
CA ASP A 249 13.61 12.97 1.78
C ASP A 249 12.43 13.39 2.67
N PRO A 250 11.65 14.40 2.26
CA PRO A 250 10.55 14.92 3.05
C PRO A 250 9.34 13.97 3.11
N ILE A 251 9.28 12.87 2.37
CA ILE A 251 8.19 11.90 2.48
C ILE A 251 8.37 11.00 3.71
N CYS A 252 9.59 10.54 3.95
CA CYS A 252 9.89 9.59 5.03
C CYS A 252 10.63 10.22 6.22
N ASN A 253 11.12 11.45 6.10
CA ASN A 253 11.87 12.16 7.14
C ASN A 253 11.36 13.59 7.37
N GLN A 254 10.25 13.72 8.10
CA GLN A 254 9.71 14.98 8.58
C GLN A 254 10.09 15.22 10.06
N PRO A 255 10.45 16.46 10.45
CA PRO A 255 10.72 16.79 11.84
C PRO A 255 9.54 16.49 12.76
N LYS A 256 9.83 15.98 13.96
CA LYS A 256 8.82 15.69 15.00
C LYS A 256 8.19 17.02 15.49
N GLY A 257 6.84 17.10 15.58
CA GLY A 257 6.12 18.28 16.10
C GLY A 257 5.17 19.01 15.13
N GLY A 258 4.63 18.33 14.12
CA GLY A 258 3.99 18.87 12.91
C GLY A 258 2.71 19.72 13.02
N LEU A 259 2.27 20.18 14.19
CA LEU A 259 0.99 20.92 14.27
C LEU A 259 1.11 22.40 13.86
N LEU A 260 2.27 23.06 14.09
CA LEU A 260 2.53 24.41 13.56
C LEU A 260 2.80 24.44 12.04
N GLY A 261 3.01 23.26 11.42
CA GLY A 261 3.31 23.13 10.00
C GLY A 261 2.10 22.91 9.10
N LEU A 262 0.90 22.67 9.65
CA LEU A 262 -0.31 22.40 8.83
C LEU A 262 -0.78 23.63 8.05
N ALA A 263 -0.57 24.84 8.57
CA ALA A 263 -0.93 26.09 7.89
C ALA A 263 -0.05 26.38 6.66
N THR A 264 1.17 25.82 6.60
CA THR A 264 2.12 25.95 5.49
C THR A 264 2.34 24.64 4.72
N GLY A 265 1.78 23.52 5.21
CA GLY A 265 2.23 22.17 4.88
C GLY A 265 1.68 21.59 3.58
N LEU A 266 0.46 21.94 3.16
CA LEU A 266 -0.15 21.29 1.98
C LEU A 266 0.53 21.66 0.65
N PRO A 267 0.85 22.95 0.37
CA PRO A 267 1.70 23.31 -0.77
C PRO A 267 3.13 22.74 -0.63
N GLN A 268 3.62 22.61 0.61
CA GLN A 268 4.91 21.99 0.91
C GLN A 268 4.91 20.49 0.60
N VAL A 269 3.85 19.73 0.87
CA VAL A 269 3.74 18.29 0.56
C VAL A 269 3.72 18.07 -0.95
N ILE A 270 2.99 18.91 -1.70
CA ILE A 270 2.96 18.84 -3.17
C ILE A 270 4.30 19.26 -3.78
N SER A 271 4.98 20.29 -3.24
CA SER A 271 6.34 20.65 -3.67
C SER A 271 7.42 19.67 -3.19
N THR A 272 7.14 18.92 -2.12
CA THR A 272 7.99 17.88 -1.50
C THR A 272 8.12 16.66 -2.41
N VAL A 273 7.04 16.22 -3.05
CA VAL A 273 7.08 15.09 -4.01
C VAL A 273 7.95 15.43 -5.23
N THR A 274 8.12 16.72 -5.56
CA THR A 274 8.95 17.18 -6.68
C THR A 274 10.36 17.61 -6.26
N GLN A 275 10.75 17.45 -4.99
CA GLN A 275 12.13 17.70 -4.57
C GLN A 275 13.07 16.62 -5.12
N ASN A 276 14.24 17.06 -5.57
CA ASN A 276 15.25 16.20 -6.20
C ASN A 276 15.69 15.01 -5.32
N SER A 277 15.62 15.12 -3.99
CA SER A 277 15.99 14.05 -3.05
C SER A 277 15.09 12.82 -3.19
N HIS A 278 13.77 13.01 -3.25
CA HIS A 278 12.80 11.91 -3.34
C HIS A 278 12.97 11.08 -4.64
N ALA A 279 13.34 11.74 -5.74
CA ALA A 279 13.58 11.08 -7.02
C ALA A 279 14.96 10.40 -7.15
N ALA A 280 15.89 10.64 -6.21
CA ALA A 280 17.31 10.32 -6.39
C ALA A 280 17.78 8.99 -5.74
N TYR A 281 16.86 8.10 -5.31
CA TYR A 281 17.21 6.78 -4.74
C TYR A 281 17.88 5.80 -5.72
N GLY A 282 17.75 6.06 -7.04
CA GLY A 282 18.48 5.34 -8.08
C GLY A 282 19.92 5.83 -8.26
N THR A 283 20.36 6.79 -7.44
CA THR A 283 21.71 7.35 -7.40
C THR A 283 22.24 7.29 -5.97
N THR A 284 23.51 7.65 -5.76
CA THR A 284 24.10 7.78 -4.41
C THR A 284 23.87 9.15 -3.77
N ALA A 285 23.18 10.08 -4.45
CA ALA A 285 23.06 11.47 -4.02
C ALA A 285 22.16 11.67 -2.80
N ASN A 286 21.09 10.87 -2.66
CA ASN A 286 20.15 10.99 -1.54
C ASN A 286 20.39 9.95 -0.43
N TRP A 287 20.78 8.73 -0.81
CA TRP A 287 21.07 7.63 0.11
C TRP A 287 22.15 6.75 -0.51
N SER A 288 23.11 6.30 0.30
CA SER A 288 24.06 5.28 -0.09
C SER A 288 24.53 4.46 1.11
N LEU A 289 24.83 3.20 0.87
CA LEU A 289 25.49 2.31 1.83
C LEU A 289 26.54 1.49 1.07
N ASP A 290 27.79 1.56 1.52
CA ASP A 290 28.94 0.90 0.89
C ASP A 290 29.06 1.19 -0.62
N GLY A 291 28.79 2.44 -1.01
CA GLY A 291 28.82 2.89 -2.40
C GLY A 291 27.65 2.42 -3.28
N LYS A 292 26.70 1.66 -2.73
CA LYS A 292 25.49 1.23 -3.45
C LYS A 292 24.40 2.30 -3.37
N THR A 293 23.58 2.40 -4.41
CA THR A 293 22.31 3.12 -4.38
C THR A 293 21.27 2.32 -3.57
N ALA A 294 20.14 2.94 -3.23
CA ALA A 294 19.06 2.24 -2.54
C ALA A 294 18.50 1.08 -3.38
N THR A 295 18.36 1.28 -4.70
CA THR A 295 17.89 0.25 -5.63
C THR A 295 18.86 -0.91 -5.76
N GLN A 296 20.17 -0.65 -5.83
CA GLN A 296 21.20 -1.68 -5.85
C GLN A 296 21.24 -2.48 -4.54
N TRP A 297 21.17 -1.79 -3.40
CA TRP A 297 21.12 -2.46 -2.10
C TRP A 297 19.86 -3.33 -1.97
N LEU A 298 18.69 -2.79 -2.32
CA LEU A 298 17.42 -3.51 -2.24
C LEU A 298 17.39 -4.74 -3.16
N THR A 299 17.97 -4.63 -4.35
CA THR A 299 18.15 -5.78 -5.28
C THR A 299 19.00 -6.88 -4.66
N GLY A 300 20.13 -6.52 -4.04
CA GLY A 300 21.01 -7.47 -3.35
C GLY A 300 20.34 -8.12 -2.14
N TRP A 301 19.60 -7.34 -1.35
CA TRP A 301 18.81 -7.84 -0.23
C TRP A 301 17.74 -8.83 -0.71
N ALA A 302 16.94 -8.46 -1.72
CA ALA A 302 15.89 -9.31 -2.28
C ALA A 302 16.47 -10.59 -2.86
N THR A 303 17.61 -10.51 -3.54
CA THR A 303 18.38 -11.68 -4.01
C THR A 303 18.72 -12.61 -2.85
N GLY A 304 19.23 -12.08 -1.73
CA GLY A 304 19.53 -12.88 -0.55
C GLY A 304 18.29 -13.53 0.09
N VAL A 305 17.16 -12.80 0.15
CA VAL A 305 15.88 -13.35 0.63
C VAL A 305 15.38 -14.47 -0.27
N ILE A 306 15.39 -14.25 -1.59
CA ILE A 306 14.97 -15.23 -2.59
C ILE A 306 15.89 -16.45 -2.56
N ASP A 307 17.21 -16.30 -2.47
CA ASP A 307 18.15 -17.42 -2.48
C ASP A 307 17.98 -18.33 -1.24
N ARG A 308 17.60 -17.76 -0.08
CA ARG A 308 17.32 -18.53 1.16
C ARG A 308 15.90 -19.09 1.25
N ALA A 309 14.98 -18.67 0.39
CA ALA A 309 13.59 -19.11 0.44
C ALA A 309 13.49 -20.65 0.30
N PRO A 310 12.57 -21.32 1.01
CA PRO A 310 12.32 -22.74 0.82
C PRO A 310 12.06 -23.08 -0.65
N LYS A 311 12.54 -24.24 -1.08
CA LYS A 311 12.05 -24.84 -2.33
C LYS A 311 10.73 -25.51 -1.98
N THR A 312 9.66 -25.13 -2.66
CA THR A 312 8.30 -25.48 -2.24
C THR A 312 7.75 -26.72 -2.93
N LYS A 313 8.58 -27.33 -3.79
CA LYS A 313 8.34 -28.55 -4.57
C LYS A 313 9.08 -29.73 -3.96
#